data_AF-A0A497CTH0-F1
#
_entry.id   AF-A0A497CTH0-F1
#
_cell.length_a   1.000
_cell.length_b   1.000
_cell.length_c   1.000
_cell.angle_alpha   90.00
_cell.angle_beta   90.00
_cell.angle_gamma   90.00
#
_symmetry.space_group_name_H-M   'P 1'
#
loop_
_entity.id
_entity.type
_entity.pdbx_description
1 polymer ?
#
loop_
_entity_poly.entity_id
_entity_poly.type
_entity_poly.pdbx_seq_one_letter_code
_entity_poly.pdbx_strand_id
1 'polypeptide(L)'
;MDNNNMQEQINEINRKLDLVLEEVMAQRETRQSIEDLTADLTIVGKDAFSSVVTELDNAGVELDGEAVKMLMLKFVRNIDTINEMFEMLESANDFLKDVSPILHQMGLDGIKMMNEMEQKGYIDFFREGMNIMDNIVTHFSTDDVKLLADNIVTIMETVKELTQPDMLKAINSGVVVYKSIDVEDIPEYSMFKAMREMNSKEMRRGIGFMITFLKNIARETEKK
;
A
#
# COMPACT_ATOMS: atom_id res chain seq x y z
N MET A 1 -47.04 -26.13 -7.39
CA MET A 1 -46.96 -24.69 -7.04
C MET A 1 -46.19 -23.90 -8.11
N ASP A 2 -45.90 -24.49 -9.27
CA ASP A 2 -45.00 -23.91 -10.28
C ASP A 2 -45.68 -23.01 -11.32
N ASN A 3 -47.00 -23.15 -11.52
CA ASN A 3 -47.73 -22.34 -12.51
C ASN A 3 -47.84 -20.86 -12.12
N ASN A 4 -47.93 -20.53 -10.83
CA ASN A 4 -48.04 -19.14 -10.38
C ASN A 4 -46.72 -18.38 -10.57
N ASN A 5 -45.58 -19.05 -10.38
CA ASN A 5 -44.26 -18.44 -10.51
C ASN A 5 -43.93 -18.15 -12.00
N MET A 6 -44.33 -19.06 -12.91
CA MET A 6 -44.25 -18.80 -14.36
C MET A 6 -45.16 -17.64 -14.79
N GLN A 7 -46.37 -17.53 -14.23
CA GLN A 7 -47.28 -16.44 -14.56
C GLN A 7 -46.77 -15.08 -14.05
N GLU A 8 -46.15 -15.04 -12.87
CA GLU A 8 -45.49 -13.84 -12.34
C GLU A 8 -44.31 -13.40 -13.20
N GLN A 9 -43.46 -14.34 -13.64
CA GLN A 9 -42.35 -14.05 -14.55
C GLN A 9 -42.83 -13.52 -15.91
N ILE A 10 -43.89 -14.09 -16.48
CA ILE A 10 -44.49 -13.62 -17.73
C ILE A 10 -45.03 -12.19 -17.56
N ASN A 11 -45.68 -11.89 -16.44
CA ASN A 11 -46.18 -10.54 -16.16
C ASN A 11 -45.03 -9.53 -15.98
N GLU A 12 -43.94 -9.94 -15.34
CA GLU A 12 -42.75 -9.11 -15.19
C GLU A 12 -42.06 -8.84 -16.54
N ILE A 13 -42.00 -9.86 -17.41
CA ILE A 13 -41.48 -9.73 -18.78
C ILE A 13 -42.35 -8.80 -19.61
N ASN A 14 -43.67 -8.92 -19.55
CA ASN A 14 -44.59 -8.02 -20.25
C ASN A 14 -44.38 -6.57 -19.81
N ARG A 15 -44.23 -6.33 -18.50
CA ARG A 15 -43.96 -4.98 -18.00
C ARG A 15 -42.62 -4.41 -18.45
N LYS A 16 -41.59 -5.26 -18.55
CA LYS A 16 -40.28 -4.87 -19.10
C LYS A 16 -40.36 -4.61 -20.60
N LEU A 17 -41.13 -5.42 -21.34
CA LEU A 17 -41.38 -5.21 -22.77
C LEU A 17 -42.13 -3.91 -23.01
N ASP A 18 -43.12 -3.57 -22.19
CA ASP A 18 -43.85 -2.31 -22.29
C ASP A 18 -42.94 -1.10 -22.07
N LEU A 19 -42.04 -1.14 -21.06
CA LEU A 19 -41.04 -0.10 -20.82
C LEU A 19 -40.06 0.04 -21.99
N VAL A 20 -39.60 -1.07 -22.57
CA VAL A 20 -38.73 -1.05 -23.75
C VAL A 20 -39.48 -0.52 -24.97
N LEU A 21 -40.77 -0.85 -25.11
CA LEU A 21 -41.61 -0.35 -26.21
C LEU A 21 -41.79 1.16 -26.11
N GLU A 22 -42.01 1.69 -24.91
CA GLU A 22 -42.12 3.12 -24.63
C GLU A 22 -40.81 3.85 -24.99
N GLU A 23 -39.67 3.32 -24.56
CA GLU A 23 -38.34 3.87 -24.89
C GLU A 23 -38.07 3.83 -26.41
N VAL A 24 -38.41 2.73 -27.08
CA VAL A 24 -38.26 2.58 -28.54
C VAL A 24 -39.16 3.55 -29.30
N MET A 25 -40.36 3.84 -28.78
CA MET A 25 -41.26 4.84 -29.37
C MET A 25 -40.71 6.26 -29.19
N ALA A 26 -40.20 6.61 -28.01
CA ALA A 26 -39.54 7.90 -27.77
C ALA A 26 -38.30 8.10 -28.66
N GLN A 27 -37.51 7.03 -28.83
CA GLN A 27 -36.33 7.04 -29.71
C GLN A 27 -36.72 7.22 -31.19
N ARG A 28 -37.86 6.65 -31.61
CA ARG A 28 -38.38 6.80 -32.96
C ARG A 28 -38.88 8.23 -33.25
N GLU A 29 -39.55 8.86 -32.29
CA GLU A 29 -39.98 10.27 -32.43
C GLU A 29 -38.77 11.21 -32.56
N THR A 30 -37.71 10.95 -31.80
CA THR A 30 -36.45 11.71 -31.89
C THR A 30 -35.80 11.57 -33.27
N ARG A 31 -35.76 10.36 -33.84
CA ARG A 31 -35.26 10.15 -35.21
C ARG A 31 -36.08 10.90 -36.26
N GLN A 32 -37.39 10.90 -36.09
CA GLN A 32 -38.30 11.56 -37.04
C GLN A 32 -38.18 13.09 -36.97
N SER A 33 -38.04 13.66 -35.78
CA SER A 33 -37.81 15.11 -35.63
C SER A 33 -36.48 15.56 -36.22
N ILE A 34 -35.46 14.69 -36.21
CA ILE A 34 -34.16 14.93 -36.86
C ILE A 34 -34.25 14.85 -38.37
N GLU A 35 -35.04 13.91 -38.91
CA GLU A 35 -35.31 13.84 -40.36
C GLU A 35 -36.01 15.12 -40.84
N ASP A 36 -37.00 15.62 -40.09
CA ASP A 36 -37.70 16.86 -40.39
C ASP A 36 -36.77 18.09 -40.26
N LEU A 37 -35.96 18.16 -39.20
CA LEU A 37 -34.95 19.22 -39.02
C LEU A 37 -33.93 19.23 -40.15
N THR A 38 -33.52 18.05 -40.64
CA THR A 38 -32.62 17.90 -41.79
C THR A 38 -33.26 18.47 -43.06
N ALA A 39 -34.54 18.17 -43.29
CA ALA A 39 -35.28 18.70 -44.43
C ALA A 39 -35.40 20.24 -44.38
N ASP A 40 -35.74 20.79 -43.22
CA ASP A 40 -35.88 22.23 -43.01
C ASP A 40 -34.54 22.98 -43.09
N LEU A 41 -33.47 22.40 -42.53
CA LEU A 41 -32.11 22.93 -42.64
C LEU A 41 -31.61 22.94 -44.08
N THR A 42 -32.08 22.04 -44.94
CA THR A 42 -31.70 22.03 -46.36
C THR A 42 -32.29 23.24 -47.10
N ILE A 43 -33.45 23.74 -46.66
CA ILE A 43 -34.14 24.88 -47.26
C ILE A 43 -33.54 26.20 -46.78
N VAL A 44 -33.40 26.39 -45.46
CA VAL A 44 -32.88 27.65 -44.87
C VAL A 44 -31.34 27.71 -44.93
N GLY A 45 -30.68 26.56 -44.87
CA GLY A 45 -29.22 26.46 -44.84
C GLY A 45 -28.55 27.02 -46.08
N LYS A 46 -29.20 26.99 -47.26
CA LYS A 46 -28.60 27.47 -48.52
C LYS A 46 -28.18 28.95 -48.46
N ASP A 47 -28.99 29.79 -47.81
CA ASP A 47 -28.75 31.23 -47.73
C ASP A 47 -27.71 31.57 -46.66
N ALA A 48 -27.79 30.92 -45.50
CA ALA A 48 -26.78 31.06 -44.43
C ALA A 48 -25.40 30.54 -44.89
N PHE A 49 -25.39 29.43 -45.62
CA PHE A 49 -24.19 28.81 -46.15
C PHE A 49 -23.49 29.70 -47.18
N SER A 50 -24.26 30.31 -48.08
CA SER A 50 -23.71 31.27 -49.04
C SER A 50 -23.10 32.49 -48.35
N SER A 51 -23.70 32.95 -47.25
CA SER A 51 -23.18 34.06 -46.45
C SER A 51 -21.85 33.69 -45.76
N VAL A 52 -21.77 32.51 -45.14
CA VAL A 52 -20.55 32.02 -44.45
C VAL A 52 -19.40 31.80 -45.44
N VAL A 53 -19.68 31.21 -46.61
CA VAL A 53 -18.67 31.04 -47.68
C VAL A 53 -18.15 32.40 -48.14
N THR A 54 -19.04 33.39 -48.33
CA THR A 54 -18.65 34.73 -48.76
C THR A 54 -17.83 35.48 -47.71
N GLU A 55 -18.15 35.36 -46.42
CA GLU A 55 -17.37 35.97 -45.33
C GLU A 55 -15.99 35.31 -45.16
N LEU A 56 -15.89 33.99 -45.32
CA LEU A 56 -14.63 33.26 -45.17
C LEU A 56 -13.69 33.45 -46.38
N ASP A 57 -14.24 33.57 -47.58
CA ASP A 57 -13.50 33.95 -48.79
C ASP A 57 -12.94 35.38 -48.66
N ASN A 58 -13.74 36.30 -48.10
CA ASN A 58 -13.28 37.66 -47.74
C ASN A 58 -12.20 37.68 -46.64
N ALA A 59 -12.16 36.66 -45.76
CA ALA A 59 -11.12 36.50 -44.74
C ALA A 59 -9.84 35.83 -45.29
N GLY A 60 -9.79 35.50 -46.59
CA GLY A 60 -8.64 34.90 -47.25
C GLY A 60 -8.46 33.40 -46.98
N VAL A 61 -9.52 32.71 -46.55
CA VAL A 61 -9.52 31.26 -46.35
C VAL A 61 -10.16 30.60 -47.58
N GLU A 62 -9.35 29.95 -48.43
CA GLU A 62 -9.86 29.11 -49.54
C GLU A 62 -10.62 27.91 -48.95
N LEU A 63 -11.94 28.04 -48.85
CA LEU A 63 -12.82 26.94 -48.46
C LEU A 63 -13.59 26.45 -49.67
N ASP A 64 -13.46 25.16 -49.95
CA ASP A 64 -14.34 24.48 -50.90
C ASP A 64 -15.77 24.47 -50.34
N GLY A 65 -16.68 25.21 -50.99
CA GLY A 65 -18.09 25.28 -50.62
C GLY A 65 -18.78 23.91 -50.63
N GLU A 66 -18.30 22.95 -51.44
CA GLU A 66 -18.80 21.57 -51.41
C GLU A 66 -18.37 20.86 -50.11
N ALA A 67 -17.13 21.08 -49.66
CA ALA A 67 -16.59 20.50 -48.43
C ALA A 67 -17.29 21.04 -47.18
N VAL A 68 -17.57 22.35 -47.13
CA VAL A 68 -18.30 22.96 -46.01
C VAL A 68 -19.75 22.42 -45.98
N LYS A 69 -20.36 22.15 -47.14
CA LYS A 69 -21.75 21.65 -47.25
C LYS A 69 -21.82 20.21 -46.77
N MET A 70 -20.87 19.40 -47.19
CA MET A 70 -20.71 18.04 -46.66
C MET A 70 -20.45 18.02 -45.16
N LEU A 71 -19.69 18.97 -44.62
CA LEU A 71 -19.49 19.10 -43.17
C LEU A 71 -20.78 19.44 -42.44
N MET A 72 -21.55 20.42 -42.93
CA MET A 72 -22.85 20.78 -42.35
C MET A 72 -23.84 19.61 -42.40
N LEU A 73 -23.92 18.91 -43.53
CA LEU A 73 -24.76 17.71 -43.64
C LEU A 73 -24.29 16.58 -42.72
N LYS A 74 -22.99 16.37 -42.57
CA LYS A 74 -22.44 15.39 -41.60
C LYS A 74 -22.73 15.82 -40.17
N PHE A 75 -22.66 17.09 -39.84
CA PHE A 75 -22.96 17.59 -38.50
C PHE A 75 -24.42 17.34 -38.13
N VAL A 76 -25.35 17.71 -39.01
CA VAL A 76 -26.79 17.47 -38.81
C VAL A 76 -27.12 15.98 -38.76
N ARG A 77 -26.53 15.18 -39.64
CA ARG A 77 -26.76 13.73 -39.68
C ARG A 77 -26.19 12.99 -38.47
N ASN A 78 -25.16 13.53 -37.83
CA ASN A 78 -24.53 12.93 -36.65
C ASN A 78 -24.85 13.71 -35.37
N ILE A 79 -25.91 14.52 -35.37
CA ILE A 79 -26.29 15.33 -34.21
C ILE A 79 -26.60 14.46 -32.99
N ASP A 80 -27.17 13.27 -33.20
CA ASP A 80 -27.39 12.25 -32.17
C ASP A 80 -26.08 11.80 -31.53
N THR A 81 -25.09 11.43 -32.34
CA THR A 81 -23.77 11.00 -31.85
C THR A 81 -23.05 12.12 -31.11
N ILE A 82 -23.26 13.38 -31.52
CA ILE A 82 -22.70 14.55 -30.84
C ILE A 82 -23.42 14.78 -29.50
N ASN A 83 -24.74 14.60 -29.44
CA ASN A 83 -25.50 14.67 -28.19
C ASN A 83 -25.08 13.59 -27.21
N GLU A 84 -24.94 12.33 -27.65
CA GLU A 84 -24.43 11.23 -26.82
C GLU A 84 -23.03 11.54 -26.27
N MET A 85 -22.16 12.18 -27.07
CA MET A 85 -20.85 12.63 -26.62
C MET A 85 -20.97 13.73 -25.54
N PHE A 86 -21.89 14.68 -25.69
CA PHE A 86 -22.12 15.71 -24.68
C PHE A 86 -22.66 15.13 -23.38
N GLU A 87 -23.59 14.18 -23.44
CA GLU A 87 -24.09 13.45 -22.26
C GLU A 87 -22.95 12.68 -21.56
N MET A 88 -22.06 12.05 -22.32
CA MET A 88 -20.88 11.39 -21.75
C MET A 88 -19.92 12.39 -21.09
N LEU A 89 -19.71 13.57 -21.70
CA LEU A 89 -18.89 14.63 -21.12
C LEU A 89 -19.52 15.21 -19.85
N GLU A 90 -20.85 15.36 -19.82
CA GLU A 90 -21.60 15.77 -18.63
C GLU A 90 -21.46 14.73 -17.52
N SER A 91 -21.64 13.45 -17.83
CA SER A 91 -21.44 12.36 -16.88
C SER A 91 -20.01 12.29 -16.34
N ALA A 92 -19.00 12.48 -17.20
CA ALA A 92 -17.60 12.54 -16.78
C ALA A 92 -17.32 13.75 -15.88
N ASN A 93 -17.89 14.91 -16.20
CA ASN A 93 -17.78 16.12 -15.39
C ASN A 93 -18.48 15.94 -14.03
N ASP A 94 -19.65 15.32 -14.00
CA ASP A 94 -20.39 15.03 -12.77
C ASP A 94 -19.65 14.01 -11.90
N PHE A 95 -19.11 12.95 -12.50
CA PHE A 95 -18.21 12.04 -11.79
C PHE A 95 -16.99 12.76 -11.20
N LEU A 96 -16.36 13.67 -11.96
CA LEU A 96 -15.24 14.46 -11.45
C LEU A 96 -15.66 15.39 -10.30
N LYS A 97 -16.84 16.00 -10.36
CA LYS A 97 -17.39 16.80 -9.25
C LYS A 97 -17.66 15.94 -8.02
N ASP A 98 -18.12 14.70 -8.18
CA ASP A 98 -18.42 13.80 -7.08
C ASP A 98 -17.16 13.20 -6.44
N VAL A 99 -16.16 12.86 -7.26
CA VAL A 99 -14.92 12.24 -6.81
C VAL A 99 -13.92 13.28 -6.28
N SER A 100 -13.94 14.52 -6.79
CA SER A 100 -13.01 15.56 -6.35
C SER A 100 -13.00 15.78 -4.83
N PRO A 101 -14.16 15.93 -4.14
CA PRO A 101 -14.20 16.03 -2.67
C PRO A 101 -13.59 14.82 -1.96
N ILE A 102 -13.85 13.60 -2.45
CA ILE A 102 -13.32 12.35 -1.89
C ILE A 102 -11.79 12.35 -2.00
N LEU A 103 -11.25 12.69 -3.18
CA LEU A 103 -9.80 12.76 -3.39
C LEU A 103 -9.14 13.83 -2.51
N HIS A 104 -9.78 14.99 -2.35
CA HIS A 104 -9.28 16.04 -1.46
C HIS A 104 -9.23 15.55 -0.01
N GLN A 105 -10.31 14.93 0.48
CA GLN A 105 -10.37 14.43 1.84
C GLN A 105 -9.36 13.29 2.07
N MET A 106 -9.28 12.32 1.17
CA MET A 106 -8.28 11.24 1.22
C MET A 106 -6.86 11.80 1.18
N GLY A 107 -6.61 12.85 0.40
CA GLY A 107 -5.32 13.54 0.38
C GLY A 107 -4.98 14.18 1.72
N LEU A 108 -5.93 14.89 2.34
CA LEU A 108 -5.75 15.50 3.65
C LEU A 108 -5.54 14.46 4.75
N ASP A 109 -6.34 13.39 4.76
CA ASP A 109 -6.20 12.28 5.71
C ASP A 109 -4.87 11.54 5.51
N GLY A 110 -4.44 11.35 4.26
CA GLY A 110 -3.14 10.78 3.92
C GLY A 110 -1.99 11.63 4.44
N ILE A 111 -2.03 12.95 4.21
CA ILE A 111 -1.01 13.90 4.73
C ILE A 111 -0.97 13.84 6.26
N LYS A 112 -2.15 13.84 6.91
CA LYS A 112 -2.23 13.74 8.37
C LYS A 112 -1.65 12.42 8.88
N MET A 113 -1.99 11.30 8.26
CA MET A 113 -1.45 9.99 8.61
C MET A 113 0.07 9.93 8.44
N MET A 114 0.60 10.47 7.34
CA MET A 114 2.04 10.55 7.10
C MET A 114 2.74 11.42 8.14
N ASN A 115 2.18 12.57 8.47
CA ASN A 115 2.71 13.44 9.53
C ASN A 115 2.65 12.77 10.91
N GLU A 116 1.59 12.02 11.23
CA GLU A 116 1.52 11.23 12.46
C GLU A 116 2.56 10.10 12.49
N MET A 117 2.80 9.44 11.36
CA MET A 117 3.84 8.42 11.24
C MET A 117 5.24 9.01 11.44
N GLU A 118 5.49 10.18 10.86
CA GLU A 118 6.74 10.92 11.02
C GLU A 118 6.94 11.35 12.47
N GLN A 119 5.93 11.98 13.11
CA GLN A 119 6.01 12.41 14.51
C GLN A 119 6.24 11.24 15.49
N LYS A 120 5.65 10.08 15.22
CA LYS A 120 5.86 8.87 16.01
C LYS A 120 7.19 8.17 15.68
N GLY A 121 7.95 8.67 14.70
CA GLY A 121 9.26 8.15 14.31
C GLY A 121 9.22 6.86 13.49
N TYR A 122 8.06 6.47 12.93
CA TYR A 122 7.95 5.25 12.13
C TYR A 122 8.81 5.30 10.86
N ILE A 123 8.91 6.48 10.24
CA ILE A 123 9.74 6.67 9.04
C ILE A 123 11.21 6.45 9.38
N ASP A 124 11.70 7.04 10.48
CA ASP A 124 13.08 6.89 10.90
C ASP A 124 13.38 5.47 11.35
N PHE A 125 12.47 4.84 12.11
CA PHE A 125 12.58 3.42 12.47
C PHE A 125 12.66 2.51 11.24
N PHE A 126 11.80 2.75 10.23
CA PHE A 126 11.83 1.98 8.99
C PHE A 126 13.12 2.20 8.21
N ARG A 127 13.60 3.44 8.13
CA ARG A 127 14.87 3.78 7.48
C ARG A 127 16.04 3.07 8.16
N GLU A 128 16.12 3.12 9.48
CA GLU A 128 17.16 2.40 10.22
C GLU A 128 17.01 0.88 10.12
N GLY A 129 15.78 0.36 10.09
CA GLY A 129 15.52 -1.05 9.82
C GLY A 129 16.07 -1.48 8.45
N MET A 130 15.87 -0.67 7.42
CA MET A 130 16.45 -0.90 6.08
C MET A 130 17.97 -0.84 6.11
N ASN A 131 18.58 0.11 6.84
CA ASN A 131 20.04 0.16 7.01
C ASN A 131 20.59 -1.09 7.69
N ILE A 132 19.91 -1.61 8.73
CA ILE A 132 20.28 -2.86 9.39
C ILE A 132 20.21 -4.02 8.39
N MET A 133 19.13 -4.11 7.62
CA MET A 133 18.98 -5.15 6.59
C MET A 133 20.08 -5.06 5.53
N ASP A 134 20.43 -3.86 5.06
CA ASP A 134 21.49 -3.64 4.09
C ASP A 134 22.87 -4.05 4.65
N ASN A 135 23.16 -3.69 5.90
CA ASN A 135 24.37 -4.14 6.59
C ASN A 135 24.43 -5.66 6.75
N ILE A 136 23.28 -6.31 7.00
CA ILE A 136 23.20 -7.77 7.07
C ILE A 136 23.48 -8.39 5.70
N VAL A 137 22.81 -7.92 4.65
CA VAL A 137 22.96 -8.46 3.28
C VAL A 137 24.36 -8.24 2.70
N THR A 138 25.04 -7.16 3.08
CA THR A 138 26.40 -6.86 2.63
C THR A 138 27.49 -7.67 3.33
N HIS A 139 27.28 -8.06 4.60
CA HIS A 139 28.29 -8.77 5.39
C HIS A 139 28.02 -10.27 5.53
N PHE A 140 26.77 -10.70 5.36
CA PHE A 140 26.37 -12.10 5.49
C PHE A 140 25.94 -12.64 4.13
N SER A 141 26.38 -13.85 3.81
CA SER A 141 25.91 -14.54 2.61
C SER A 141 24.44 -14.96 2.76
N THR A 142 23.79 -15.30 1.66
CA THR A 142 22.41 -15.83 1.69
C THR A 142 22.29 -17.08 2.57
N ASP A 143 23.34 -17.91 2.61
CA ASP A 143 23.38 -19.10 3.45
C ASP A 143 23.48 -18.75 4.94
N ASP A 144 24.24 -17.70 5.29
CA ASP A 144 24.34 -17.22 6.67
C ASP A 144 22.99 -16.66 7.17
N VAL A 145 22.30 -15.89 6.32
CA VAL A 145 20.96 -15.35 6.65
C VAL A 145 19.95 -16.49 6.85
N LYS A 146 20.06 -17.56 6.07
CA LYS A 146 19.21 -18.75 6.21
C LYS A 146 19.47 -19.48 7.53
N LEU A 147 20.75 -19.69 7.88
CA LEU A 147 21.11 -20.26 9.18
C LEU A 147 20.63 -19.39 10.34
N LEU A 148 20.71 -18.05 10.21
CA LEU A 148 20.15 -17.13 11.20
C LEU A 148 18.63 -17.25 11.32
N ALA A 149 17.90 -17.30 10.20
CA ALA A 149 16.45 -17.46 10.20
C ALA A 149 16.02 -18.79 10.83
N ASP A 150 16.74 -19.87 10.55
CA ASP A 150 16.45 -21.20 11.10
C ASP A 150 16.73 -21.28 12.62
N ASN A 151 17.68 -20.49 13.13
CA ASN A 151 18.09 -20.49 14.54
C ASN A 151 17.63 -19.26 15.34
N ILE A 152 16.83 -18.36 14.74
CA ILE A 152 16.45 -17.09 15.39
C ILE A 152 15.68 -17.32 16.69
N VAL A 153 14.85 -18.37 16.75
CA VAL A 153 14.10 -18.73 17.97
C VAL A 153 15.05 -19.12 19.08
N THR A 154 16.03 -20.00 18.81
CA THR A 154 17.03 -20.44 19.79
C THR A 154 17.90 -19.29 20.28
N ILE A 155 18.30 -18.39 19.37
CA ILE A 155 19.05 -17.17 19.74
C ILE A 155 18.20 -16.30 20.67
N MET A 156 16.92 -16.06 20.34
CA MET A 156 16.01 -15.26 21.16
C MET A 156 15.72 -15.91 22.52
N GLU A 157 15.58 -17.22 22.58
CA GLU A 157 15.45 -17.97 23.84
C GLU A 157 16.71 -17.84 24.70
N THR A 158 17.90 -17.97 24.10
CA THR A 158 19.18 -17.78 24.80
C THR A 158 19.32 -16.36 25.33
N VAL A 159 18.99 -15.34 24.52
CA VAL A 159 19.00 -13.94 24.96
C VAL A 159 17.99 -13.72 26.10
N LYS A 160 16.80 -14.32 26.01
CA LYS A 160 15.79 -14.28 27.08
C LYS A 160 16.31 -14.92 28.38
N GLU A 161 16.99 -16.06 28.29
CA GLU A 161 17.61 -16.72 29.44
C GLU A 161 18.74 -15.88 30.06
N LEU A 162 19.59 -15.27 29.22
CA LEU A 162 20.68 -14.41 29.67
C LEU A 162 20.19 -13.10 30.31
N THR A 163 19.03 -12.60 29.87
CA THR A 163 18.38 -11.40 30.42
C THR A 163 17.52 -11.68 31.66
N GLN A 164 17.48 -12.91 32.16
CA GLN A 164 16.78 -13.21 33.42
C GLN A 164 17.44 -12.47 34.60
N PRO A 165 16.67 -12.05 35.61
CA PRO A 165 17.17 -11.26 36.73
C PRO A 165 18.39 -11.86 37.45
N ASP A 166 18.39 -13.19 37.63
CA ASP A 166 19.48 -13.88 38.31
C ASP A 166 20.79 -13.85 37.49
N MET A 167 20.70 -14.02 36.16
CA MET A 167 21.86 -13.96 35.28
C MET A 167 22.39 -12.53 35.14
N LEU A 168 21.51 -11.55 34.94
CA LEU A 168 21.91 -10.13 34.92
C LEU A 168 22.59 -9.71 36.22
N LYS A 169 22.09 -10.20 37.36
CA LYS A 169 22.72 -9.93 38.66
C LYS A 169 24.11 -10.57 38.77
N ALA A 170 24.29 -11.79 38.27
CA ALA A 170 25.60 -12.44 38.23
C ALA A 170 26.60 -11.68 37.34
N ILE A 171 26.18 -11.26 36.14
CA ILE A 171 26.99 -10.45 35.21
C ILE A 171 27.38 -9.12 35.87
N ASN A 172 26.41 -8.38 36.43
CA ASN A 172 26.67 -7.12 37.11
C ASN A 172 27.62 -7.28 38.30
N SER A 173 27.46 -8.35 39.07
CA SER A 173 28.37 -8.65 40.18
C SER A 173 29.79 -8.91 39.67
N GLY A 174 29.95 -9.64 38.57
CA GLY A 174 31.25 -9.86 37.92
C GLY A 174 31.90 -8.57 37.43
N VAL A 175 31.11 -7.68 36.80
CA VAL A 175 31.60 -6.36 36.35
C VAL A 175 32.06 -5.49 37.52
N VAL A 176 31.33 -5.50 38.64
CA VAL A 176 31.73 -4.76 39.86
C VAL A 176 33.04 -5.32 40.42
N VAL A 177 33.16 -6.66 40.51
CA VAL A 177 34.39 -7.31 40.98
C VAL A 177 35.57 -6.95 40.07
N TYR A 178 35.41 -7.03 38.74
CA TYR A 178 36.44 -6.66 37.77
C TYR A 178 36.91 -5.21 37.94
N LYS A 179 35.98 -4.26 38.10
CA LYS A 179 36.31 -2.84 38.35
C LYS A 179 36.98 -2.60 39.71
N SER A 180 36.74 -3.46 40.69
CA SER A 180 37.30 -3.34 42.04
C SER A 180 38.68 -3.97 42.19
N ILE A 181 39.11 -4.76 41.21
CA ILE A 181 40.47 -5.30 41.17
C ILE A 181 41.33 -4.25 40.46
N ASP A 182 42.33 -3.75 41.17
CA ASP A 182 43.38 -2.95 40.53
C ASP A 182 44.24 -3.90 39.70
N VAL A 183 44.00 -3.91 38.39
CA VAL A 183 44.64 -4.85 37.46
C VAL A 183 46.13 -4.51 37.27
N GLU A 184 46.56 -3.32 37.67
CA GLU A 184 47.94 -2.83 37.55
C GLU A 184 48.79 -3.20 38.77
N ASP A 185 48.18 -3.41 39.96
CA ASP A 185 48.86 -3.75 41.21
C ASP A 185 48.32 -5.07 41.82
N ILE A 186 48.52 -6.17 41.11
CA ILE A 186 48.15 -7.50 41.62
C ILE A 186 49.24 -7.99 42.60
N PRO A 187 48.91 -8.29 43.87
CA PRO A 187 49.89 -8.70 44.86
C PRO A 187 50.56 -10.04 44.51
N GLU A 188 51.88 -10.10 44.62
CA GLU A 188 52.64 -11.33 44.40
C GLU A 188 52.47 -12.32 45.58
N TYR A 189 52.08 -13.56 45.25
CA TYR A 189 51.93 -14.65 46.21
C TYR A 189 53.14 -15.60 46.18
N SER A 190 53.77 -15.86 47.34
CA SER A 190 54.73 -16.97 47.47
C SER A 190 54.00 -18.32 47.62
N MET A 191 54.67 -19.43 47.29
CA MET A 191 54.08 -20.78 47.39
C MET A 191 53.45 -21.07 48.75
N PHE A 192 54.08 -20.63 49.85
CA PHE A 192 53.53 -20.83 51.20
C PHE A 192 52.29 -19.97 51.46
N LYS A 193 52.30 -18.71 51.01
CA LYS A 193 51.13 -17.82 51.11
C LYS A 193 49.96 -18.35 50.29
N ALA A 194 50.22 -18.84 49.08
CA ALA A 194 49.19 -19.46 48.24
C ALA A 194 48.56 -20.70 48.91
N MET A 195 49.37 -21.59 49.50
CA MET A 195 48.87 -22.75 50.25
C MET A 195 48.01 -22.36 51.45
N ARG A 196 48.40 -21.30 52.17
CA ARG A 196 47.61 -20.77 53.29
C ARG A 196 46.29 -20.16 52.79
N GLU A 197 46.35 -19.41 51.69
CA GLU A 197 45.18 -18.76 51.10
C GLU A 197 44.18 -19.76 50.53
N MET A 198 44.64 -20.91 50.03
CA MET A 198 43.76 -22.01 49.62
C MET A 198 42.90 -22.56 50.76
N ASN A 199 43.32 -22.39 52.02
CA ASN A 199 42.55 -22.80 53.19
C ASN A 199 41.64 -21.67 53.73
N SER A 200 41.66 -20.48 53.13
CA SER A 200 40.73 -19.41 53.49
C SER A 200 39.28 -19.83 53.28
N LYS A 201 38.35 -19.19 53.99
CA LYS A 201 36.93 -19.56 53.94
C LYS A 201 36.35 -19.26 52.56
N GLU A 202 36.81 -18.18 51.96
CA GLU A 202 36.47 -17.66 50.64
C GLU A 202 36.90 -18.66 49.57
N MET A 203 38.18 -19.06 49.59
CA MET A 203 38.74 -19.98 48.58
C MET A 203 38.13 -21.38 48.68
N ARG A 204 37.92 -21.91 49.89
CA ARG A 204 37.20 -23.19 50.08
C ARG A 204 35.76 -23.15 49.57
N ARG A 205 35.05 -22.03 49.75
CA ARG A 205 33.70 -21.82 49.20
C ARG A 205 33.75 -21.74 47.67
N GLY A 206 34.72 -21.04 47.09
CA GLY A 206 34.93 -20.96 45.64
C GLY A 206 35.20 -22.33 45.01
N ILE A 207 36.10 -23.12 45.61
CA ILE A 207 36.38 -24.50 45.19
C ILE A 207 35.13 -25.37 45.30
N GLY A 208 34.37 -25.26 46.40
CA GLY A 208 33.11 -25.99 46.58
C GLY A 208 32.05 -25.64 45.53
N PHE A 209 31.93 -24.36 45.17
CA PHE A 209 31.07 -23.90 44.08
C PHE A 209 31.51 -24.53 42.76
N MET A 210 32.79 -24.44 42.40
CA MET A 210 33.33 -25.01 41.15
C MET A 210 33.08 -26.52 41.06
N ILE A 211 33.34 -27.27 42.13
CA ILE A 211 33.06 -28.71 42.17
C ILE A 211 31.59 -29.00 41.95
N THR A 212 30.69 -28.23 42.59
CA THR A 212 29.25 -28.42 42.46
C THR A 212 28.76 -28.07 41.06
N PHE A 213 29.25 -26.98 40.49
CA PHE A 213 28.94 -26.53 39.14
C PHE A 213 29.36 -27.57 38.10
N LEU A 214 30.60 -28.05 38.15
CA LEU A 214 31.12 -29.08 37.24
C LEU A 214 30.33 -30.39 37.34
N LYS A 215 29.96 -30.82 38.57
CA LYS A 215 29.11 -32.01 38.77
C LYS A 215 27.73 -31.85 38.13
N ASN A 216 27.14 -30.66 38.21
CA ASN A 216 25.82 -30.41 37.64
C ASN A 216 25.87 -30.34 36.11
N ILE A 217 26.92 -29.75 35.52
CA ILE A 217 27.13 -29.77 34.06
C ILE A 217 27.24 -31.21 33.57
N ALA A 218 28.11 -32.02 34.17
CA ALA A 218 28.30 -33.41 33.78
C ALA A 218 26.99 -34.20 33.80
N ARG A 219 26.16 -34.01 34.83
CA ARG A 219 24.84 -34.65 34.96
C ARG A 219 23.83 -34.20 33.91
N GLU A 220 23.83 -32.93 33.53
CA GLU A 220 22.94 -32.43 32.47
C GLU A 220 23.39 -32.90 31.08
N THR A 221 24.69 -33.02 30.82
CA THR A 221 25.21 -33.61 29.58
C THR A 221 24.94 -35.11 29.45
N GLU A 222 24.83 -35.84 30.57
CA GLU A 222 24.48 -37.27 30.59
C GLU A 222 22.97 -37.56 30.46
N LYS A 223 22.11 -36.54 30.64
CA LYS A 223 20.64 -36.66 30.50
C LYS A 223 20.12 -36.45 29.08
N LYS A 224 20.97 -36.01 28.16
CA LYS A 224 20.68 -35.94 26.71
C LYS A 224 21.08 -37.24 26.04
#